data_AF-A0A1E4IFJ2-F1
#
_entry.id   AF-A0A1E4IFJ2-F1
#
_cell.length_a   1.000
_cell.length_b   1.000
_cell.length_c   1.000
_cell.angle_alpha   90.00
_cell.angle_beta   90.00
_cell.angle_gamma   90.00
#
_symmetry.space_group_name_H-M   'P 1'
#
loop_
_entity.id
_entity.type
_entity.pdbx_description
1 polymer ?
#
loop_
_entity_poly.entity_id
_entity_poly.type
_entity_poly.pdbx_seq_one_letter_code
_entity_poly.pdbx_strand_id
1 'polypeptide(L)'
;MHHPTPRHFLPTAALPGAGLPDDRMARLAARKSFVELKLSFLEAAKLLIGGDAEWLRQQVHHAEEPVDLWMLRGPLFDALRGSEPERRVARLRLRRGLDGLFPDTAPASGFGSL
;
A
#
# COMPACT_ATOMS: atom_id res chain seq x y z
N MET A 1 -23.60 42.21 35.21
CA MET A 1 -23.76 41.39 34.01
C MET A 1 -22.38 40.87 33.61
N HIS A 2 -22.10 39.58 33.79
CA HIS A 2 -20.81 38.98 33.46
C HIS A 2 -20.83 38.48 32.01
N HIS A 3 -20.01 39.05 31.15
CA HIS A 3 -19.79 38.54 29.79
C HIS A 3 -18.85 37.33 29.86
N PRO A 4 -19.18 36.16 29.28
CA PRO A 4 -18.24 35.06 29.19
C PRO A 4 -17.11 35.42 28.23
N THR A 5 -15.90 35.52 28.75
CA THR A 5 -14.66 35.74 27.99
C THR A 5 -14.47 34.61 26.97
N PRO A 6 -14.14 34.91 25.70
CA PRO A 6 -13.93 33.87 24.68
C PRO A 6 -12.72 33.01 25.07
N ARG A 7 -12.90 31.68 25.03
CA ARG A 7 -11.82 30.72 25.28
C ARG A 7 -10.77 30.85 24.19
N HIS A 8 -9.69 31.57 24.49
CA HIS A 8 -8.48 31.54 23.68
C HIS A 8 -7.88 30.13 23.77
N PHE A 9 -7.98 29.36 22.69
CA PHE A 9 -7.19 28.15 22.52
C PHE A 9 -5.72 28.54 22.37
N LEU A 10 -5.00 28.61 23.49
CA LEU A 10 -3.55 28.60 23.47
C LEU A 10 -3.13 27.19 23.00
N PRO A 11 -2.29 27.05 21.95
CA PRO A 11 -1.69 25.78 21.60
C PRO A 11 -0.62 25.44 22.65
N THR A 12 -1.05 25.11 23.86
CA THR A 12 -0.19 24.61 24.93
C THR A 12 -0.48 23.12 25.14
N ALA A 13 0.09 22.33 24.24
CA ALA A 13 0.49 20.95 24.49
C ALA A 13 1.30 20.51 23.27
N ALA A 14 2.59 20.83 23.28
CA ALA A 14 3.55 19.93 22.66
C ALA A 14 3.43 18.59 23.40
N LEU A 15 2.50 17.74 22.93
CA LEU A 15 2.44 16.34 23.31
C LEU A 15 3.81 15.74 22.97
N PRO A 16 4.46 14.99 23.88
CA PRO A 16 5.62 14.19 23.54
C PRO A 16 5.17 13.18 22.48
N GLY A 17 5.50 13.44 21.21
CA GLY A 17 5.03 12.64 20.07
C GLY A 17 4.05 13.35 19.12
N ALA A 18 3.86 14.67 19.22
CA ALA A 18 3.36 15.45 18.08
C ALA A 18 4.41 15.39 16.96
N GLY A 19 4.29 14.36 16.12
CA GLY A 19 5.37 13.76 15.34
C GLY A 19 6.36 14.76 14.73
N LEU A 20 7.64 14.45 14.93
CA LEU A 20 8.76 15.21 14.41
C LEU A 20 8.58 15.41 12.89
N PRO A 21 9.19 16.45 12.29
CA PRO A 21 9.17 16.63 10.83
C PRO A 21 9.54 15.35 10.08
N ASP A 22 10.44 14.55 10.65
CA ASP A 22 10.86 13.24 10.17
C ASP A 22 9.70 12.21 10.13
N ASP A 23 8.90 12.13 11.21
CA ASP A 23 7.71 11.26 11.26
C ASP A 23 6.66 11.63 10.21
N ARG A 24 6.55 12.92 9.88
CA ARG A 24 5.65 13.38 8.82
C ARG A 24 6.17 12.97 7.45
N MET A 25 7.47 13.13 7.20
CA MET A 25 8.09 12.71 5.94
C MET A 25 8.03 11.20 5.77
N ALA A 26 8.31 10.43 6.82
CA ALA A 26 8.18 8.97 6.83
C ALA A 26 6.75 8.51 6.52
N ARG A 27 5.73 9.12 7.15
CA ARG A 27 4.32 8.83 6.86
C ARG A 27 3.93 9.15 5.42
N LEU A 28 4.40 10.28 4.89
CA LEU A 28 4.15 10.64 3.49
C LEU A 28 4.83 9.67 2.52
N ALA A 29 6.07 9.26 2.81
CA ALA A 29 6.80 8.27 2.02
C ALA A 29 6.05 6.92 2.01
N ALA A 30 5.64 6.42 3.18
CA ALA A 30 4.87 5.19 3.30
C ALA A 30 3.54 5.27 2.53
N ARG A 31 2.80 6.38 2.66
CA ARG A 31 1.54 6.57 1.93
C ARG A 31 1.77 6.64 0.42
N LYS A 32 2.85 7.28 -0.03
CA LYS A 32 3.21 7.34 -1.45
C LYS A 32 3.51 5.94 -1.99
N SER A 33 4.34 5.15 -1.30
CA SER A 33 4.65 3.77 -1.69
C SER A 33 3.38 2.90 -1.74
N PHE A 34 2.46 3.07 -0.79
CA PHE A 34 1.16 2.39 -0.83
C PHE A 34 0.33 2.77 -2.06
N VAL A 35 0.21 4.06 -2.37
CA VAL A 35 -0.54 4.53 -3.55
C VAL A 35 0.10 4.01 -4.85
N GLU A 36 1.43 4.04 -4.95
CA GLU A 36 2.15 3.48 -6.10
C GLU A 36 1.91 1.97 -6.28
N LEU A 37 1.87 1.21 -5.18
CA LEU A 37 1.51 -0.20 -5.21
C LEU A 37 0.05 -0.39 -5.66
N LYS A 38 -0.88 0.37 -5.08
CA LYS A 38 -2.31 0.31 -5.43
C LYS A 38 -2.55 0.59 -6.90
N LEU A 39 -1.90 1.61 -7.46
CA LEU A 39 -1.94 1.92 -8.88
C LEU A 39 -1.38 0.77 -9.73
N SER A 40 -0.28 0.15 -9.29
CA SER A 40 0.28 -1.02 -10.00
C SER A 40 -0.68 -2.21 -10.02
N PHE A 41 -1.44 -2.45 -8.95
CA PHE A 41 -2.50 -3.46 -8.90
C PHE A 41 -3.62 -3.13 -9.90
N LEU A 42 -4.08 -1.87 -9.94
CA LEU A 42 -5.13 -1.45 -10.86
C LEU A 42 -4.70 -1.59 -12.32
N GLU A 43 -3.47 -1.18 -12.67
CA GLU A 43 -2.93 -1.36 -14.03
C GLU A 43 -2.85 -2.83 -14.42
N ALA A 44 -2.39 -3.70 -13.51
CA ALA A 44 -2.34 -5.13 -13.78
C ALA A 44 -3.74 -5.74 -13.95
N ALA A 45 -4.73 -5.27 -13.20
CA ALA A 45 -6.11 -5.72 -13.30
C ALA A 45 -6.81 -5.29 -14.61
N LYS A 46 -6.28 -4.29 -15.34
CA LYS A 46 -6.76 -3.94 -16.70
C LYS A 46 -6.42 -5.01 -17.74
N LEU A 47 -5.37 -5.81 -17.51
CA LEU A 47 -4.97 -6.91 -18.39
C LEU A 47 -5.85 -8.16 -18.26
N LEU A 48 -6.74 -8.15 -17.27
CA LEU A 48 -7.64 -9.25 -16.95
C LEU A 48 -9.00 -9.07 -17.65
N ILE A 49 -9.56 -10.19 -18.12
CA ILE A 49 -10.84 -10.26 -18.82
C ILE A 49 -11.75 -11.20 -18.04
N GLY A 50 -13.05 -10.90 -17.95
CA GLY A 50 -14.06 -11.73 -17.28
C GLY A 50 -14.58 -11.15 -15.97
N GLY A 51 -15.51 -11.85 -15.32
CA GLY A 51 -16.16 -11.40 -14.08
C GLY A 51 -15.19 -11.24 -12.91
N ASP A 52 -14.21 -12.16 -12.80
CA ASP A 52 -13.19 -12.12 -11.73
C ASP A 52 -12.28 -10.89 -11.84
N ALA A 53 -12.09 -10.37 -13.06
CA ALA A 53 -11.32 -9.16 -13.30
C ALA A 53 -12.01 -7.93 -12.72
N GLU A 54 -13.35 -7.85 -12.84
CA GLU A 54 -14.11 -6.72 -12.31
C GLU A 54 -14.18 -6.78 -10.79
N TRP A 55 -14.41 -7.97 -10.22
CA TRP A 55 -14.32 -8.18 -8.78
C TRP A 55 -12.96 -7.76 -8.23
N LEU A 56 -11.85 -8.20 -8.86
CA LEU A 56 -10.50 -7.81 -8.47
C LEU A 56 -10.28 -6.30 -8.53
N ARG A 57 -10.75 -5.63 -9.59
CA ARG A 57 -10.65 -4.16 -9.72
C ARG A 57 -11.37 -3.45 -8.57
N GLN A 58 -12.56 -3.91 -8.21
CA GLN A 58 -13.33 -3.35 -7.10
C GLN A 58 -12.62 -3.59 -5.76
N GLN A 59 -12.12 -4.80 -5.49
CA GLN A 59 -11.39 -5.09 -4.25
C GLN A 59 -10.12 -4.23 -4.12
N VAL A 60 -9.37 -4.09 -5.21
CA VAL A 60 -8.19 -3.19 -5.23
C VAL A 60 -8.60 -1.75 -5.01
N HIS A 61 -9.71 -1.28 -5.58
CA HIS A 61 -10.19 0.08 -5.35
C HIS A 61 -10.57 0.32 -3.88
N HIS A 62 -11.20 -0.66 -3.24
CA HIS A 62 -11.63 -0.56 -1.84
C HIS A 62 -10.51 -0.80 -0.82
N ALA A 63 -9.33 -1.31 -1.22
CA ALA A 63 -8.18 -1.47 -0.33
C ALA A 63 -7.73 -0.12 0.27
N GLU A 64 -7.76 0.02 1.59
CA GLU A 64 -7.36 1.25 2.30
C GLU A 64 -5.99 1.09 2.96
N GLU A 65 -5.65 -0.16 3.30
CA GLU A 65 -4.43 -0.54 3.96
C GLU A 65 -3.52 -1.42 3.06
N PRO A 66 -2.20 -1.40 3.26
CA PRO A 66 -1.28 -2.27 2.53
C PRO A 66 -1.63 -3.75 2.64
N VAL A 67 -2.12 -4.20 3.81
CA VAL A 67 -2.44 -5.61 4.07
C VAL A 67 -3.58 -6.12 3.18
N ASP A 68 -4.54 -5.26 2.84
CA ASP A 68 -5.62 -5.59 1.92
C ASP A 68 -5.05 -5.97 0.54
N LEU A 69 -4.11 -5.18 0.03
CA LEU A 69 -3.43 -5.46 -1.24
C LEU A 69 -2.59 -6.74 -1.15
N TRP A 70 -1.96 -6.99 -0.01
CA TRP A 70 -1.22 -8.23 0.22
C TRP A 70 -2.11 -9.47 0.14
N MET A 71 -3.32 -9.42 0.68
CA MET A 71 -4.29 -10.52 0.59
C MET A 71 -4.73 -10.78 -0.85
N LEU A 72 -4.87 -9.73 -1.67
CA LEU A 72 -5.28 -9.82 -3.08
C LEU A 72 -4.19 -10.36 -4.00
N ARG A 73 -2.94 -10.52 -3.53
CA ARG A 73 -1.82 -10.98 -4.36
C ARG A 73 -2.10 -12.35 -4.99
N GLY A 74 -2.60 -13.32 -4.22
CA GLY A 74 -2.81 -14.68 -4.70
C GLY A 74 -3.76 -14.74 -5.90
N PRO A 75 -5.00 -14.25 -5.75
CA PRO A 75 -5.97 -14.17 -6.84
C PRO A 75 -5.46 -13.35 -8.04
N LEU A 76 -4.79 -12.21 -7.82
CA LEU A 76 -4.25 -11.39 -8.90
C LEU A 76 -3.15 -12.11 -9.68
N PHE A 77 -2.19 -12.73 -9.00
CA PHE A 77 -1.12 -13.49 -9.65
C PHE A 77 -1.65 -14.70 -10.41
N ASP A 78 -2.69 -15.36 -9.88
CA ASP A 78 -3.34 -16.49 -10.55
C ASP A 78 -4.02 -16.06 -11.85
N ALA A 79 -4.81 -14.98 -11.80
CA ALA A 79 -5.44 -14.38 -12.98
C ALA A 79 -4.41 -13.91 -14.05
N LEU A 80 -3.22 -13.50 -13.59
CA LEU A 80 -2.12 -13.08 -14.45
C LEU A 80 -1.29 -14.24 -15.02
N ARG A 81 -1.54 -15.53 -14.73
CA ARG A 81 -0.64 -16.66 -15.11
C ARG A 81 -0.33 -16.86 -16.58
N GLY A 82 -1.01 -16.15 -17.49
CA GLY A 82 -0.75 -16.20 -18.93
C GLY A 82 0.70 -15.86 -19.34
N SER A 83 1.10 -16.40 -20.50
CA SER A 83 2.44 -16.25 -21.08
C SER A 83 2.70 -14.91 -21.77
N GLU A 84 1.66 -14.07 -21.90
CA GLU A 84 1.77 -12.75 -22.54
C GLU A 84 2.86 -11.88 -21.89
N PRO A 85 3.69 -11.20 -22.70
CA PRO A 85 4.81 -10.40 -22.20
C PRO A 85 4.35 -9.30 -21.24
N GLU A 86 3.21 -8.67 -21.53
CA GLU A 86 2.63 -7.62 -20.69
C GLU A 86 2.25 -8.14 -19.29
N ARG A 87 1.63 -9.33 -19.22
CA ARG A 87 1.27 -9.98 -17.96
C ARG A 87 2.53 -10.36 -17.18
N ARG A 88 3.58 -10.82 -17.87
CA ARG A 88 4.88 -11.11 -17.24
C ARG A 88 5.50 -9.86 -16.62
N VAL A 89 5.51 -8.74 -17.35
CA VAL A 89 6.02 -7.46 -16.84
C VAL A 89 5.19 -6.97 -15.64
N ALA A 90 3.86 -7.08 -15.72
CA ALA A 90 2.97 -6.72 -14.61
C ALA A 90 3.27 -7.55 -13.34
N ARG A 91 3.43 -8.87 -13.47
CA ARG A 91 3.80 -9.76 -12.35
C ARG A 91 5.12 -9.34 -11.69
N LEU A 92 6.15 -9.01 -12.48
CA LEU A 92 7.45 -8.58 -11.96
C LEU A 92 7.37 -7.23 -11.23
N ARG A 93 6.63 -6.27 -11.79
CA ARG A 93 6.41 -4.95 -11.16
C ARG A 93 5.69 -5.09 -9.81
N LEU A 94 4.61 -5.88 -9.77
CA LEU A 94 3.84 -6.14 -8.56
C LEU A 94 4.69 -6.77 -7.47
N ARG A 95 5.49 -7.77 -7.83
CA ARG A 95 6.36 -8.47 -6.87
C ARG A 95 7.39 -7.53 -6.25
N ARG A 96 8.06 -6.70 -7.06
CA ARG A 96 8.97 -5.66 -6.54
C ARG A 96 8.29 -4.66 -5.61
N GLY A 97 7.08 -4.21 -5.96
CA GLY A 97 6.32 -3.28 -5.12
C GLY A 97 5.89 -3.89 -3.79
N LEU A 98 5.48 -5.17 -3.80
CA LEU A 98 5.15 -5.92 -2.60
C LEU A 98 6.39 -6.15 -1.72
N ASP A 99 7.51 -6.56 -2.29
CA ASP A 99 8.76 -6.78 -1.56
C ASP A 99 9.26 -5.48 -0.89
N GLY A 100 9.05 -4.32 -1.53
CA GLY A 100 9.41 -3.01 -0.97
C GLY A 100 8.54 -2.54 0.20
N LEU A 101 7.26 -2.92 0.24
CA LEU A 101 6.34 -2.56 1.32
C LEU A 101 6.30 -3.60 2.45
N PHE A 102 6.66 -4.84 2.16
CA PHE A 102 6.63 -5.96 3.09
C PHE A 102 7.98 -6.69 3.16
N PRO A 103 9.06 -6.01 3.57
CA PRO A 103 10.41 -6.59 3.57
C PRO A 103 10.53 -7.87 4.41
N ASP A 104 9.77 -7.99 5.51
CA ASP A 104 9.80 -9.15 6.42
C ASP A 104 9.05 -10.39 5.91
N THR A 105 8.39 -10.30 4.75
CA THR A 105 7.63 -11.43 4.18
C THR A 105 8.42 -12.23 3.15
N ALA A 106 9.59 -11.75 2.74
CA ALA A 106 10.56 -12.59 2.05
C ALA A 106 10.99 -13.69 3.03
N PRO A 107 11.04 -14.98 2.62
CA PRO A 107 11.69 -15.98 3.47
C PRO A 107 13.07 -15.44 3.74
N ALA A 108 13.44 -15.33 5.03
CA ALA A 108 14.80 -15.01 5.43
C ALA A 108 15.68 -15.97 4.64
N SER A 109 16.29 -15.49 3.56
CA SER A 109 17.19 -16.28 2.74
C SER A 109 18.49 -16.31 3.52
N GLY A 110 18.43 -16.96 4.67
CA GLY A 110 19.54 -17.55 5.37
C GLY A 110 20.03 -18.71 4.52
N PHE A 111 20.58 -18.40 3.36
CA PHE A 111 21.71 -19.17 2.89
C PHE A 111 22.85 -18.82 3.85
N GLY A 112 22.86 -19.51 5.00
CA GLY A 112 24.04 -19.59 5.83
C GLY A 112 25.16 -20.09 4.93
N SER A 113 26.13 -19.24 4.66
CA SER A 113 27.43 -19.73 4.24
C SER A 113 28.00 -20.44 5.45
N LEU A 114 28.05 -21.78 5.38
CA LEU A 114 29.02 -22.56 6.13
C LEU A 114 30.44 -22.16 5.70
#